data_AF-A0A5I4NH67-F1
#
_entry.id   AF-A0A5I4NH67-F1
#
_cell.length_a   1.000
_cell.length_b   1.000
_cell.length_c   1.000
_cell.angle_alpha   90.00
_cell.angle_beta   90.00
_cell.angle_gamma   90.00
#
_symmetry.space_group_name_H-M   'P 1'
#
loop_
_entity.id
_entity.type
_entity.pdbx_description
1 polymer ?
#
loop_
_entity_poly.entity_id
_entity_poly.type
_entity_poly.pdbx_seq_one_letter_code
_entity_poly.pdbx_strand_id
1 'polypeptide(L)'
;MILTPMRRYGAMILMLLTIAFSGEVLAKTHATQTSQKSHITETSYKQVSSKQEYSRNSAKSSSLPDLRKYPSGTPRKKAFLRTVMPYITSQNAAITADRNWLISKQYQNRWSPSERARMKDIAKRYKVSWSGNTRRIPWNTLLERVDIIPTSMVATMAAAESGWGTSKLARSNNNLFGMKCTKGRCTNTPGKVKGYSQFASVEESVSAYVANLNTHPAYSSFRKSRAQLRKADQEVTATAMIHKLKGYSTQGSRYNNYLFAMYQDNQRLIAAHM
;
A
#
# COMPACT_ATOMS: atom_id res chain seq x y z
N MET A 1 44.11 5.24 7.65
CA MET A 1 42.92 6.02 8.09
C MET A 1 42.41 6.83 6.91
N ILE A 2 41.42 6.35 6.16
CA ILE A 2 40.68 7.17 5.19
C ILE A 2 39.21 6.76 5.30
N LEU A 3 38.44 7.50 6.10
CA LEU A 3 36.99 7.42 6.16
C LEU A 3 36.42 8.19 4.97
N THR A 4 35.77 7.48 4.04
CA THR A 4 34.85 8.10 3.09
C THR A 4 33.45 8.17 3.70
N PRO A 5 32.76 9.32 3.67
CA PRO A 5 31.44 9.43 4.25
C PRO A 5 30.39 8.86 3.29
N MET A 6 29.64 7.86 3.77
CA MET A 6 28.47 7.32 3.08
C MET A 6 27.37 8.37 2.95
N ARG A 7 27.22 8.90 1.73
CA ARG A 7 26.13 9.80 1.33
C ARG A 7 24.81 9.02 1.30
N ARG A 8 23.99 9.17 2.36
CA ARG A 8 22.64 8.60 2.46
C ARG A 8 21.68 9.31 1.50
N TYR A 9 21.42 8.72 0.34
CA TYR A 9 20.26 9.07 -0.48
C TYR A 9 19.04 8.31 0.03
N GLY A 10 18.36 8.89 1.02
CA GLY A 10 17.05 8.40 1.47
C GLY A 10 16.00 8.66 0.40
N ALA A 11 15.21 7.65 0.07
CA ALA A 11 13.98 7.81 -0.72
C ALA A 11 12.99 8.62 0.12
N MET A 12 13.03 9.94 0.00
CA MET A 12 12.16 10.83 0.77
C MET A 12 10.79 10.94 0.10
N ILE A 13 9.76 10.39 0.72
CA ILE A 13 8.36 10.78 0.49
C ILE A 13 8.07 11.91 1.47
N LEU A 14 7.89 13.13 0.93
CA LEU A 14 7.54 14.32 1.70
C LEU A 14 6.04 14.54 1.51
N MET A 15 5.24 14.27 2.54
CA MET A 15 3.81 14.64 2.55
C MET A 15 3.65 15.98 3.27
N LEU A 16 3.15 16.98 2.54
CA LEU A 16 2.58 18.20 3.09
C LEU A 16 1.06 17.98 3.23
N LEU A 17 0.59 17.83 4.47
CA LEU A 17 -0.82 17.90 4.83
C LEU A 17 -1.09 19.33 5.32
N THR A 18 -1.82 20.12 4.54
CA THR A 18 -2.39 21.40 4.99
C THR A 18 -3.57 21.11 5.90
N ILE A 19 -3.39 21.27 7.20
CA ILE A 19 -4.47 21.28 8.18
C ILE A 19 -4.96 22.73 8.26
N ALA A 20 -6.12 23.03 7.67
CA ALA A 20 -6.83 24.27 7.96
C ALA A 20 -7.57 24.07 9.29
N PHE A 21 -7.11 24.76 10.33
CA PHE A 21 -7.80 24.94 11.59
C PHE A 21 -9.09 25.74 11.34
N SER A 22 -10.21 25.28 11.86
CA SER A 22 -11.42 26.10 12.03
C SER A 22 -11.66 26.20 13.53
N GLY A 23 -11.06 27.23 14.14
CA GLY A 23 -11.47 27.73 15.44
C GLY A 23 -12.24 29.02 15.21
N GLU A 24 -13.47 29.07 15.69
CA GLU A 24 -13.99 30.12 16.58
C GLU A 24 -15.51 29.92 16.74
N VAL A 25 -15.85 29.41 17.92
CA VAL A 25 -17.20 29.43 18.47
C VAL A 25 -17.39 30.82 19.06
N LEU A 26 -18.29 31.60 18.47
CA LEU A 26 -18.81 32.83 19.07
C LEU A 26 -20.30 32.67 19.26
N ALA A 27 -20.68 32.40 20.50
CA ALA A 27 -22.04 32.43 20.98
C ALA A 27 -22.56 33.87 20.98
N LYS A 28 -23.73 34.10 20.37
CA LYS A 28 -24.59 35.26 20.65
C LYS A 28 -26.06 34.83 20.71
N THR A 29 -26.55 34.84 21.95
CA THR A 29 -27.87 35.27 22.44
C THR A 29 -29.12 35.06 21.58
N HIS A 30 -30.07 34.36 22.20
CA HIS A 30 -31.48 34.23 21.85
C HIS A 30 -32.20 35.58 21.66
N ALA A 31 -32.98 35.67 20.59
CA ALA A 31 -34.14 36.55 20.51
C ALA A 31 -35.27 35.80 19.77
N THR A 32 -36.40 35.70 20.45
CA THR A 32 -37.65 35.08 20.04
C THR A 32 -38.34 35.90 18.95
N GLN A 33 -38.63 35.32 17.78
CA GLN A 33 -39.66 35.83 16.87
C GLN A 33 -40.42 34.69 16.19
N THR A 34 -41.68 34.57 16.62
CA THR A 34 -42.94 34.30 15.91
C THR A 34 -42.96 33.41 14.67
N SER A 35 -43.80 32.36 14.81
CA SER A 35 -44.41 31.50 13.80
C SER A 35 -44.87 32.21 12.52
N GLN A 36 -44.40 31.72 11.37
CA GLN A 36 -45.13 31.77 10.11
C GLN A 36 -45.11 30.40 9.43
N LYS A 37 -46.31 29.87 9.22
CA LYS A 37 -46.64 28.68 8.43
C LYS A 37 -46.41 29.00 6.93
N SER A 38 -45.65 28.18 6.21
CA SER A 38 -45.77 28.11 4.76
C SER A 38 -45.37 26.74 4.19
N HIS A 39 -46.29 26.22 3.37
CA HIS A 39 -46.22 25.17 2.35
C HIS A 39 -45.40 23.90 2.58
N ILE A 40 -46.13 22.81 2.80
CA ILE A 40 -45.70 21.44 2.51
C ILE A 40 -45.76 21.27 0.99
N THR A 41 -44.61 21.04 0.37
CA THR A 41 -44.52 20.44 -0.97
C THR A 41 -43.93 19.05 -0.78
N GLU A 42 -44.76 18.03 -0.92
CA GLU A 42 -44.34 16.62 -0.87
C GLU A 42 -43.39 16.34 -2.04
N THR A 43 -42.09 16.32 -1.74
CA THR A 43 -41.11 15.77 -2.68
C THR A 43 -41.04 14.28 -2.43
N SER A 44 -41.69 13.52 -3.33
CA SER A 44 -41.65 12.06 -3.39
C SER A 44 -40.21 11.56 -3.48
N TYR A 45 -39.67 11.03 -2.38
CA TYR A 45 -38.41 10.30 -2.38
C TYR A 45 -38.65 8.92 -3.03
N LYS A 46 -38.39 8.82 -4.34
CA LYS A 46 -38.24 7.52 -5.00
C LYS A 46 -37.04 6.79 -4.38
N GLN A 47 -37.36 5.82 -3.53
CA GLN A 47 -36.42 4.87 -2.96
C GLN A 47 -35.88 3.97 -4.09
N VAL A 48 -34.77 4.37 -4.72
CA VAL A 48 -34.10 3.56 -5.74
C VAL A 48 -33.35 2.42 -5.07
N SER A 49 -33.85 1.20 -5.31
CA SER A 49 -33.34 -0.08 -4.85
C SER A 49 -31.84 -0.26 -5.10
N SER A 50 -31.06 -0.22 -4.03
CA SER A 50 -29.59 -0.20 -4.04
C SER A 50 -28.91 -1.57 -4.17
N LYS A 51 -29.58 -2.58 -4.72
CA LYS A 51 -29.09 -3.97 -4.67
C LYS A 51 -28.58 -4.56 -5.99
N GLN A 52 -28.68 -3.86 -7.12
CA GLN A 52 -28.38 -4.49 -8.43
C GLN A 52 -27.20 -3.92 -9.23
N GLU A 53 -26.59 -2.80 -8.80
CA GLU A 53 -25.45 -2.20 -9.53
C GLU A 53 -24.06 -2.53 -8.94
N TYR A 54 -24.00 -3.31 -7.85
CA TYR A 54 -22.76 -3.54 -7.09
C TYR A 54 -22.06 -4.88 -7.38
N SER A 55 -22.44 -5.60 -8.44
CA SER A 55 -21.91 -6.92 -8.73
C SER A 55 -21.33 -6.99 -10.13
N ARG A 56 -20.06 -7.42 -10.21
CA ARG A 56 -19.29 -7.79 -11.40
C ARG A 56 -18.80 -6.61 -12.25
N ASN A 57 -17.57 -6.14 -11.95
CA ASN A 57 -16.59 -5.66 -12.96
C ASN A 57 -15.20 -5.28 -12.38
N SER A 58 -14.95 -5.43 -11.07
CA SER A 58 -13.63 -5.10 -10.48
C SER A 58 -12.47 -5.97 -10.98
N ALA A 59 -12.73 -7.12 -11.62
CA ALA A 59 -11.68 -8.05 -12.05
C ALA A 59 -10.99 -7.65 -13.37
N LYS A 60 -11.47 -6.62 -14.08
CA LYS A 60 -10.91 -6.20 -15.40
C LYS A 60 -10.57 -4.71 -15.52
N SER A 61 -10.89 -3.87 -14.53
CA SER A 61 -10.51 -2.46 -14.59
C SER A 61 -9.05 -2.31 -14.19
N SER A 62 -8.19 -1.93 -15.13
CA SER A 62 -6.79 -1.62 -14.83
C SER A 62 -6.68 -0.41 -13.90
N SER A 63 -7.53 0.60 -14.04
CA SER A 63 -7.41 1.87 -13.31
C SER A 63 -8.26 1.93 -12.03
N LEU A 64 -7.83 2.81 -11.11
CA LEU A 64 -8.60 3.13 -9.90
C LEU A 64 -9.92 3.82 -10.30
N PRO A 65 -11.11 3.31 -9.91
CA PRO A 65 -12.37 3.97 -10.20
C PRO A 65 -12.44 5.32 -9.48
N ASP A 66 -13.27 6.25 -9.96
CA ASP A 66 -13.43 7.54 -9.29
C ASP A 66 -14.22 7.39 -7.98
N LEU A 67 -13.48 7.22 -6.88
CA LEU A 67 -14.04 7.01 -5.55
C LEU A 67 -14.70 8.26 -4.95
N ARG A 68 -14.60 9.41 -5.60
CA ARG A 68 -15.30 10.64 -5.17
C ARG A 68 -16.80 10.56 -5.39
N LYS A 69 -17.29 9.63 -6.21
CA LYS A 69 -18.71 9.32 -6.39
C LYS A 69 -19.36 8.77 -5.11
N TYR A 70 -18.56 8.28 -4.16
CA TYR A 70 -19.06 7.81 -2.87
C TYR A 70 -18.97 8.91 -1.80
N PRO A 71 -19.98 9.02 -0.90
CA PRO A 71 -19.90 9.89 0.27
C PRO A 71 -18.65 9.66 1.10
N SER A 72 -18.13 10.71 1.73
CA SER A 72 -16.97 10.62 2.63
C SER A 72 -17.24 9.69 3.80
N GLY A 73 -16.17 9.17 4.42
CA GLY A 73 -16.26 8.21 5.51
C GLY A 73 -16.48 6.78 5.00
N THR A 74 -17.25 6.00 5.76
CA THR A 74 -17.38 4.54 5.60
C THR A 74 -17.75 4.07 4.18
N PRO A 75 -18.70 4.70 3.45
CA PRO A 75 -19.06 4.27 2.09
C PRO A 75 -17.85 4.27 1.14
N ARG A 76 -17.08 5.37 1.12
CA ARG A 76 -15.88 5.49 0.30
C ARG A 76 -14.77 4.55 0.74
N LYS A 77 -14.56 4.40 2.06
CA LYS A 77 -13.55 3.47 2.59
C LYS A 77 -13.83 2.01 2.15
N LYS A 78 -15.10 1.58 2.18
CA LYS A 78 -15.52 0.26 1.65
C LYS A 78 -15.26 0.14 0.16
N ALA A 79 -15.64 1.15 -0.63
CA ALA A 79 -15.40 1.14 -2.07
C ALA A 79 -13.90 1.04 -2.39
N PHE A 80 -13.06 1.82 -1.70
CA PHE A 80 -11.60 1.74 -1.81
C PHE A 80 -11.07 0.34 -1.52
N LEU A 81 -11.43 -0.24 -0.37
CA LEU A 81 -10.95 -1.56 0.05
C LEU A 81 -11.37 -2.66 -0.93
N ARG A 82 -12.62 -2.65 -1.42
CA ARG A 82 -13.08 -3.60 -2.45
C ARG A 82 -12.25 -3.55 -3.73
N THR A 83 -11.74 -2.37 -4.10
CA THR A 83 -10.87 -2.22 -5.26
C THR A 83 -9.46 -2.73 -5.00
N VAL A 84 -8.85 -2.38 -3.85
CA VAL A 84 -7.41 -2.64 -3.66
C VAL A 84 -7.10 -4.01 -3.07
N MET A 85 -7.98 -4.57 -2.23
CA MET A 85 -7.71 -5.80 -1.50
C MET A 85 -7.45 -7.02 -2.39
N PRO A 86 -8.18 -7.26 -3.49
CA PRO A 86 -7.90 -8.39 -4.38
C PRO A 86 -6.47 -8.39 -4.92
N TYR A 87 -5.92 -7.22 -5.25
CA TYR A 87 -4.55 -7.08 -5.76
C TYR A 87 -3.50 -7.29 -4.67
N ILE A 88 -3.77 -6.85 -3.43
CA ILE A 88 -2.88 -7.09 -2.30
C ILE A 88 -2.84 -8.59 -1.98
N THR A 89 -4.01 -9.25 -1.93
CA THR A 89 -4.12 -10.69 -1.67
C THR A 89 -3.45 -11.51 -2.77
N SER A 90 -3.70 -11.17 -4.05
CA SER A 90 -3.03 -11.82 -5.19
C SER A 90 -1.50 -11.68 -5.12
N GLN A 91 -0.99 -10.49 -4.84
CA GLN A 91 0.45 -10.24 -4.72
C GLN A 91 1.07 -11.05 -3.56
N ASN A 92 0.40 -11.13 -2.40
CA ASN A 92 0.88 -11.93 -1.28
C ASN A 92 0.80 -13.44 -1.56
N ALA A 93 -0.20 -13.90 -2.31
CA ALA A 93 -0.28 -15.30 -2.74
C ALA A 93 0.89 -15.67 -3.66
N ALA A 94 1.23 -14.80 -4.63
CA ALA A 94 2.38 -15.00 -5.51
C ALA A 94 3.71 -15.07 -4.74
N ILE A 95 3.91 -14.17 -3.76
CA ILE A 95 5.10 -14.19 -2.89
C ILE A 95 5.15 -15.45 -2.03
N THR A 96 4.00 -15.88 -1.50
CA THR A 96 3.91 -17.12 -0.70
C THR A 96 4.26 -18.35 -1.55
N ALA A 97 3.79 -18.41 -2.79
CA ALA A 97 4.15 -19.47 -3.72
C ALA A 97 5.65 -19.50 -4.04
N ASP A 98 6.27 -18.33 -4.25
CA ASP A 98 7.72 -18.23 -4.40
C ASP A 98 8.45 -18.73 -3.13
N ARG A 99 8.02 -18.25 -1.96
CA ARG A 99 8.64 -18.59 -0.67
C ARG A 99 8.56 -20.08 -0.36
N ASN A 100 7.39 -20.68 -0.50
CA ASN A 100 7.18 -22.11 -0.22
C ASN A 100 8.01 -22.97 -1.18
N TRP A 101 8.09 -22.55 -2.45
CA TRP A 101 8.96 -23.22 -3.40
C TRP A 101 10.45 -23.09 -3.02
N LEU A 102 10.91 -21.93 -2.55
CA LEU A 102 12.28 -21.78 -2.06
C LEU A 102 12.59 -22.67 -0.85
N ILE A 103 11.66 -22.73 0.11
CA ILE A 103 11.81 -23.56 1.31
C ILE A 103 11.94 -25.04 0.92
N SER A 104 11.10 -25.52 0.00
CA SER A 104 11.17 -26.92 -0.46
C SER A 104 12.46 -27.25 -1.23
N LYS A 105 13.17 -26.24 -1.74
CA LYS A 105 14.46 -26.38 -2.42
C LYS A 105 15.69 -26.23 -1.51
N GLN A 106 15.52 -25.76 -0.28
CA GLN A 106 16.65 -25.46 0.61
C GLN A 106 17.55 -26.67 0.89
N TYR A 107 16.97 -27.87 0.93
CA TYR A 107 17.65 -29.12 1.24
C TYR A 107 17.84 -30.03 0.01
N GLN A 108 17.64 -29.51 -1.20
CA GLN A 108 17.76 -30.30 -2.43
C GLN A 108 19.16 -30.19 -3.06
N ASN A 109 19.74 -31.35 -3.38
CA ASN A 109 21.05 -31.45 -4.01
C ASN A 109 20.99 -31.59 -5.54
N ARG A 110 19.81 -31.89 -6.10
CA ARG A 110 19.59 -32.06 -7.54
C ARG A 110 18.61 -30.99 -8.04
N TRP A 111 18.93 -30.41 -9.19
CA TRP A 111 18.17 -29.32 -9.78
C TRP A 111 17.93 -29.61 -11.26
N SER A 112 16.68 -29.54 -11.68
CA SER A 112 16.32 -29.60 -13.10
C SER A 112 16.65 -28.27 -13.80
N PRO A 113 16.73 -28.23 -15.15
CA PRO A 113 16.89 -26.99 -15.89
C PRO A 113 15.79 -25.96 -15.60
N SER A 114 14.52 -26.40 -15.48
CA SER A 114 13.38 -25.51 -15.19
C SER A 114 13.45 -24.95 -13.77
N GLU A 115 13.93 -25.72 -12.79
CA GLU A 115 14.15 -25.24 -11.42
C GLU A 115 15.26 -24.21 -11.35
N ARG A 116 16.36 -24.41 -12.08
CA ARG A 116 17.43 -23.41 -12.17
C ARG A 116 16.94 -22.11 -12.82
N ALA A 117 16.12 -22.21 -13.86
CA ALA A 117 15.49 -21.06 -14.51
C ALA A 117 14.58 -20.30 -13.54
N ARG A 118 13.66 -21.02 -12.86
CA ARG A 118 12.77 -20.43 -11.84
C ARG A 118 13.56 -19.77 -10.69
N MET A 119 14.62 -20.41 -10.21
CA MET A 119 15.50 -19.84 -9.19
C MET A 119 16.14 -18.53 -9.66
N LYS A 120 16.62 -18.50 -10.90
CA LYS A 120 17.22 -17.30 -11.51
C LYS A 120 16.21 -16.17 -11.63
N ASP A 121 14.97 -16.50 -12.00
CA ASP A 121 13.89 -15.53 -12.12
C ASP A 121 13.50 -14.95 -10.75
N ILE A 122 13.39 -15.77 -9.71
CA ILE A 122 13.14 -15.31 -8.34
C ILE A 122 14.32 -14.43 -7.88
N ALA A 123 15.56 -14.89 -8.02
CA ALA A 123 16.73 -14.10 -7.63
C ALA A 123 16.76 -12.73 -8.33
N LYS A 124 16.47 -12.68 -9.64
CA LYS A 124 16.36 -11.44 -10.41
C LYS A 124 15.23 -10.54 -9.89
N ARG A 125 14.01 -11.08 -9.73
CA ARG A 125 12.82 -10.35 -9.28
C ARG A 125 13.04 -9.70 -7.90
N TYR A 126 13.67 -10.43 -6.98
CA TYR A 126 13.99 -9.94 -5.64
C TYR A 126 15.36 -9.27 -5.54
N LYS A 127 16.04 -9.01 -6.67
CA LYS A 127 17.33 -8.30 -6.78
C LYS A 127 18.44 -8.93 -5.92
N VAL A 128 18.46 -10.26 -5.82
CA VAL A 128 19.49 -11.03 -5.12
C VAL A 128 20.54 -11.47 -6.15
N SER A 129 21.80 -11.14 -5.89
CA SER A 129 22.91 -11.59 -6.75
C SER A 129 23.15 -13.07 -6.55
N TRP A 130 23.05 -13.85 -7.64
CA TRP A 130 23.34 -15.27 -7.67
C TRP A 130 23.89 -15.66 -9.04
N SER A 131 25.03 -16.35 -9.06
CA SER A 131 25.74 -16.71 -10.29
C SER A 131 25.19 -17.95 -11.01
N GLY A 132 24.14 -18.58 -10.47
CA GLY A 132 23.61 -19.84 -10.99
C GLY A 132 24.23 -21.09 -10.36
N ASN A 133 25.26 -20.94 -9.52
CA ASN A 133 25.84 -22.06 -8.79
C ASN A 133 24.88 -22.53 -7.68
N THR A 134 24.23 -23.68 -7.88
CA THR A 134 23.25 -24.26 -6.95
C THR A 134 23.85 -24.72 -5.62
N ARG A 135 25.18 -24.89 -5.53
CA ARG A 135 25.88 -25.16 -4.26
C ARG A 135 26.12 -23.90 -3.43
N ARG A 136 25.94 -22.70 -4.01
CA ARG A 136 26.20 -21.40 -3.37
C ARG A 136 25.00 -20.47 -3.53
N ILE A 137 23.84 -20.93 -3.08
CA ILE A 137 22.61 -20.12 -3.06
C ILE A 137 22.61 -19.23 -1.80
N PRO A 138 22.39 -17.91 -1.94
CA PRO A 138 22.32 -16.98 -0.80
C PRO A 138 20.96 -17.08 -0.07
N TRP A 139 20.69 -18.23 0.56
CA TRP A 139 19.40 -18.57 1.17
C TRP A 139 18.89 -17.51 2.16
N ASN A 140 19.75 -17.03 3.06
CA ASN A 140 19.36 -16.02 4.06
C ASN A 140 18.87 -14.73 3.40
N THR A 141 19.65 -14.18 2.48
CA THR A 141 19.28 -12.95 1.75
C THR A 141 17.99 -13.14 0.95
N LEU A 142 17.81 -14.33 0.36
CA LEU A 142 16.63 -14.63 -0.43
C LEU A 142 15.38 -14.71 0.45
N LEU A 143 15.42 -15.50 1.53
CA LEU A 143 14.29 -15.67 2.45
C LEU A 143 13.98 -14.39 3.26
N GLU A 144 14.93 -13.47 3.42
CA GLU A 144 14.64 -12.14 3.96
C GLU A 144 13.82 -11.26 2.99
N ARG A 145 14.03 -11.43 1.67
CA ARG A 145 13.37 -10.62 0.63
C ARG A 145 12.06 -11.23 0.12
N VAL A 146 12.00 -12.56 -0.01
CA VAL A 146 10.82 -13.30 -0.47
C VAL A 146 9.90 -13.59 0.71
N ASP A 147 9.23 -12.55 1.19
CA ASP A 147 8.22 -12.66 2.24
C ASP A 147 7.11 -11.65 2.02
N ILE A 148 5.92 -12.00 2.52
CA ILE A 148 4.72 -11.17 2.41
C ILE A 148 4.87 -9.88 3.20
N ILE A 149 3.98 -8.94 2.91
CA ILE A 149 3.75 -7.76 3.75
C ILE A 149 2.32 -7.89 4.27
N PRO A 150 2.06 -7.68 5.57
CA PRO A 150 0.73 -7.89 6.12
C PRO A 150 -0.33 -7.16 5.28
N THR A 151 -1.36 -7.87 4.83
CA THR A 151 -2.38 -7.31 3.92
C THR A 151 -2.99 -6.03 4.48
N SER A 152 -3.35 -6.04 5.76
CA SER A 152 -3.90 -4.88 6.47
C SER A 152 -2.93 -3.69 6.56
N MET A 153 -1.62 -3.95 6.63
CA MET A 153 -0.59 -2.92 6.58
C MET A 153 -0.55 -2.28 5.19
N VAL A 154 -0.50 -3.08 4.12
CA VAL A 154 -0.50 -2.55 2.74
C VAL A 154 -1.77 -1.72 2.46
N ALA A 155 -2.93 -2.21 2.91
CA ALA A 155 -4.21 -1.49 2.76
C ALA A 155 -4.21 -0.15 3.52
N THR A 156 -3.70 -0.13 4.75
CA THR A 156 -3.55 1.09 5.55
C THR A 156 -2.63 2.09 4.87
N MET A 157 -1.48 1.62 4.38
CA MET A 157 -0.51 2.44 3.65
C MET A 157 -1.14 3.04 2.38
N ALA A 158 -1.80 2.21 1.58
CA ALA A 158 -2.48 2.66 0.37
C ALA A 158 -3.54 3.72 0.69
N ALA A 159 -4.35 3.50 1.72
CA ALA A 159 -5.38 4.45 2.14
C ALA A 159 -4.78 5.76 2.67
N ALA A 160 -3.72 5.70 3.48
CA ALA A 160 -3.03 6.87 4.02
C ALA A 160 -2.41 7.72 2.90
N GLU A 161 -1.69 7.06 1.99
CA GLU A 161 -0.91 7.72 0.94
C GLU A 161 -1.78 8.30 -0.18
N SER A 162 -2.91 7.66 -0.47
CA SER A 162 -3.83 8.07 -1.54
C SER A 162 -5.02 8.90 -1.06
N GLY A 163 -5.18 9.09 0.25
CA GLY A 163 -6.39 9.66 0.84
C GLY A 163 -7.63 8.82 0.50
N TRP A 164 -7.57 7.51 0.74
CA TRP A 164 -8.61 6.56 0.33
C TRP A 164 -8.92 6.60 -1.18
N GLY A 165 -7.87 6.76 -1.98
CA GLY A 165 -7.90 6.76 -3.44
C GLY A 165 -8.38 8.06 -4.10
N THR A 166 -8.65 9.12 -3.35
CA THR A 166 -9.17 10.37 -3.94
C THR A 166 -8.09 11.33 -4.42
N SER A 167 -6.83 11.15 -3.99
CA SER A 167 -5.74 12.06 -4.36
C SER A 167 -5.59 12.15 -5.89
N LYS A 168 -5.16 13.33 -6.37
CA LYS A 168 -4.91 13.52 -7.82
C LYS A 168 -3.92 12.49 -8.33
N LEU A 169 -2.85 12.23 -7.58
CA LEU A 169 -1.81 11.26 -7.92
C LEU A 169 -2.36 9.83 -8.05
N ALA A 170 -3.19 9.39 -7.11
CA ALA A 170 -3.79 8.06 -7.15
C ALA A 170 -4.69 7.89 -8.38
N ARG A 171 -5.52 8.89 -8.69
CA ARG A 171 -6.46 8.84 -9.82
C ARG A 171 -5.77 8.99 -11.17
N SER A 172 -4.83 9.93 -11.30
CA SER A 172 -4.19 10.20 -12.59
C SER A 172 -3.09 9.19 -12.89
N ASN A 173 -2.26 8.82 -11.92
CA ASN A 173 -1.08 7.99 -12.16
C ASN A 173 -1.26 6.52 -11.75
N ASN A 174 -2.43 6.12 -11.26
CA ASN A 174 -2.65 4.85 -10.54
C ASN A 174 -1.63 4.64 -9.41
N ASN A 175 -1.12 5.71 -8.79
CA ASN A 175 -0.03 5.62 -7.82
C ASN A 175 -0.58 5.81 -6.40
N LEU A 176 -0.89 4.68 -5.75
CA LEU A 176 -1.52 4.66 -4.43
C LEU A 176 -0.56 5.02 -3.30
N PHE A 177 0.75 4.91 -3.51
CA PHE A 177 1.76 4.91 -2.45
C PHE A 177 2.73 6.09 -2.54
N GLY A 178 2.42 7.12 -3.32
CA GLY A 178 3.28 8.30 -3.45
C GLY A 178 4.66 8.00 -4.06
N MET A 179 4.79 6.92 -4.84
CA MET A 179 6.10 6.46 -5.33
C MET A 179 6.68 7.48 -6.30
N LYS A 180 7.79 8.11 -5.89
CA LYS A 180 8.57 8.97 -6.76
C LYS A 180 9.19 8.16 -7.88
N CYS A 181 9.25 8.77 -9.04
CA CYS A 181 9.92 8.16 -10.16
C CYS A 181 11.44 8.41 -10.07
N THR A 182 12.22 7.43 -10.52
CA THR A 182 13.69 7.56 -10.58
C THR A 182 14.08 8.64 -11.58
N LYS A 183 15.08 9.47 -11.24
CA LYS A 183 15.59 10.53 -12.12
C LYS A 183 15.84 10.00 -13.54
N GLY A 184 15.29 10.70 -14.54
CA GLY A 184 15.42 10.36 -15.96
C GLY A 184 14.49 9.27 -16.48
N ARG A 185 13.61 8.69 -15.65
CA ARG A 185 12.68 7.60 -16.07
C ARG A 185 11.21 7.99 -16.09
N CYS A 186 10.89 9.26 -15.87
CA CYS A 186 9.50 9.70 -15.77
C CYS A 186 9.04 10.19 -17.14
N THR A 187 8.00 9.58 -17.68
CA THR A 187 7.31 10.12 -18.85
C THR A 187 6.52 11.34 -18.43
N ASN A 188 6.77 12.48 -19.09
CA ASN A 188 5.96 13.67 -18.89
C ASN A 188 4.67 13.55 -19.72
N THR A 189 3.74 12.74 -19.23
CA THR A 189 2.46 12.51 -19.90
C THR A 189 1.44 13.57 -19.46
N PRO A 190 0.72 14.22 -20.40
CA PRO A 190 -0.34 15.17 -20.07
C PRO A 190 -1.36 14.59 -19.07
N GLY A 191 -1.82 15.41 -18.13
CA GLY A 191 -2.78 15.00 -17.10
C GLY A 191 -2.20 14.18 -15.94
N LYS A 192 -0.94 13.74 -16.00
CA LYS A 192 -0.26 13.02 -14.92
C LYS A 192 0.49 13.96 -13.98
N VAL A 193 0.62 13.59 -12.71
CA VAL A 193 1.43 14.35 -11.74
C VAL A 193 2.91 14.10 -12.02
N LYS A 194 3.65 15.18 -12.29
CA LYS A 194 5.09 15.15 -12.60
C LYS A 194 5.92 14.71 -11.39
N GLY A 195 7.05 14.04 -11.64
CA GLY A 195 7.99 13.57 -10.60
C GLY A 195 7.58 12.28 -9.89
N TYR A 196 6.41 11.73 -10.19
CA TYR A 196 5.93 10.48 -9.63
C TYR A 196 5.84 9.38 -10.69
N SER A 197 5.98 8.14 -10.25
CA SER A 197 5.76 6.97 -11.10
C SER A 197 4.32 6.94 -11.60
N GLN A 198 4.16 6.40 -12.80
CA GLN A 198 2.88 6.11 -13.43
C GLN A 198 2.77 4.60 -13.56
N PHE A 199 1.62 4.07 -13.20
CA PHE A 199 1.33 2.64 -13.30
C PHE A 199 0.18 2.43 -14.28
N ALA A 200 0.28 1.39 -15.10
CA ALA A 200 -0.78 0.96 -15.98
C ALA A 200 -2.01 0.50 -15.19
N SER A 201 -1.82 -0.02 -13.98
CA SER A 201 -2.91 -0.47 -13.13
C SER A 201 -2.72 -0.30 -11.62
N VAL A 202 -3.81 -0.45 -10.87
CA VAL A 202 -3.79 -0.57 -9.40
C VAL A 202 -2.94 -1.75 -8.96
N GLU A 203 -3.04 -2.87 -9.67
CA GLU A 203 -2.22 -4.06 -9.45
C GLU A 203 -0.72 -3.76 -9.55
N GLU A 204 -0.32 -3.06 -10.61
CA GLU A 204 1.08 -2.69 -10.82
C GLU A 204 1.58 -1.75 -9.71
N SER A 205 0.73 -0.83 -9.23
CA SER A 205 1.06 0.03 -8.10
C SER A 205 1.31 -0.77 -6.81
N VAL A 206 0.44 -1.72 -6.50
CA VAL A 206 0.59 -2.63 -5.34
C VAL A 206 1.85 -3.47 -5.49
N SER A 207 2.06 -4.08 -6.66
CA SER A 207 3.25 -4.89 -6.95
C SER A 207 4.54 -4.10 -6.80
N ALA A 208 4.59 -2.87 -7.33
CA ALA A 208 5.75 -1.99 -7.22
C ALA A 208 6.05 -1.59 -5.77
N TYR A 209 5.02 -1.29 -4.98
CA TYR A 209 5.17 -0.96 -3.56
C TYR A 209 5.72 -2.14 -2.76
N VAL A 210 5.13 -3.33 -2.93
CA VAL A 210 5.56 -4.54 -2.24
C VAL A 210 6.98 -4.93 -2.64
N ALA A 211 7.30 -4.86 -3.93
CA ALA A 211 8.66 -5.10 -4.44
C ALA A 211 9.67 -4.08 -3.88
N ASN A 212 9.26 -2.81 -3.69
CA ASN A 212 10.12 -1.80 -3.10
C ASN A 212 10.50 -2.16 -1.65
N LEU A 213 9.51 -2.49 -0.81
CA LEU A 213 9.77 -2.93 0.57
C LEU A 213 10.59 -4.24 0.63
N ASN A 214 10.34 -5.16 -0.30
CA ASN A 214 11.05 -6.44 -0.37
C ASN A 214 12.48 -6.35 -0.94
N THR A 215 12.84 -5.29 -1.67
CA THR A 215 14.14 -5.26 -2.37
C THR A 215 15.01 -4.05 -2.09
N HIS A 216 14.42 -2.89 -1.75
CA HIS A 216 15.20 -1.65 -1.63
C HIS A 216 16.10 -1.68 -0.38
N PRO A 217 17.37 -1.22 -0.46
CA PRO A 217 18.31 -1.25 0.66
C PRO A 217 17.81 -0.53 1.93
N ALA A 218 17.09 0.59 1.75
CA ALA A 218 16.54 1.37 2.86
C ALA A 218 15.62 0.57 3.80
N TYR A 219 14.96 -0.48 3.28
CA TYR A 219 14.03 -1.32 4.05
C TYR A 219 14.68 -2.62 4.55
N SER A 220 16.01 -2.70 4.59
CA SER A 220 16.70 -3.88 5.12
C SER A 220 16.33 -4.21 6.57
N SER A 221 16.20 -3.20 7.45
CA SER A 221 15.78 -3.40 8.84
C SER A 221 14.34 -3.91 8.95
N PHE A 222 13.45 -3.45 8.07
CA PHE A 222 12.08 -3.94 7.98
C PHE A 222 12.05 -5.43 7.64
N ARG A 223 12.83 -5.85 6.63
CA ARG A 223 12.95 -7.26 6.24
C ARG A 223 13.54 -8.14 7.33
N LYS A 224 14.59 -7.66 8.01
CA LYS A 224 15.18 -8.36 9.17
C LYS A 224 14.17 -8.55 10.30
N SER A 225 13.33 -7.54 10.57
CA SER A 225 12.27 -7.65 11.57
C SER A 225 11.26 -8.76 11.21
N ARG A 226 10.83 -8.86 9.94
CA ARG A 226 9.98 -9.97 9.49
C ARG A 226 10.67 -11.32 9.67
N ALA A 227 11.93 -11.42 9.25
CA ALA A 227 12.70 -12.67 9.39
C ALA A 227 12.86 -13.09 10.85
N GLN A 228 12.98 -12.15 11.79
CA GLN A 228 12.99 -12.43 13.22
C GLN A 228 11.66 -13.01 13.71
N LEU A 229 10.52 -12.42 13.31
CA LEU A 229 9.20 -12.97 13.62
C LEU A 229 9.06 -14.40 13.10
N ARG A 230 9.46 -14.66 11.85
CA ARG A 230 9.44 -16.01 11.26
C ARG A 230 10.31 -17.01 12.04
N LYS A 231 11.48 -16.60 12.52
CA LYS A 231 12.36 -17.46 13.33
C LYS A 231 11.78 -17.76 14.71
N ALA A 232 10.99 -16.84 15.25
CA ALA A 232 10.28 -17.02 16.51
C ALA A 232 8.89 -17.68 16.35
N ASP A 233 8.57 -18.17 15.14
CA ASP A 233 7.25 -18.70 14.79
C ASP A 233 6.09 -17.74 15.11
N GLN A 234 6.36 -16.43 14.99
CA GLN A 234 5.38 -15.38 15.20
C GLN A 234 4.81 -14.90 13.86
N GLU A 235 3.52 -14.62 13.87
CA GLU A 235 2.84 -14.06 12.71
C GLU A 235 3.37 -12.68 12.33
N VAL A 236 3.56 -12.47 11.03
CA VAL A 236 3.92 -11.16 10.47
C VAL A 236 2.65 -10.32 10.33
N THR A 237 2.25 -9.65 11.41
CA THR A 237 1.03 -8.82 11.47
C THR A 237 1.29 -7.33 11.21
N ALA A 238 0.26 -6.56 10.90
CA ALA A 238 0.39 -5.11 10.75
C ALA A 238 0.87 -4.43 12.04
N THR A 239 0.32 -4.85 13.19
CA THR A 239 0.70 -4.37 14.52
C THR A 239 2.20 -4.54 14.79
N ALA A 240 2.77 -5.69 14.42
CA ALA A 240 4.20 -5.94 14.62
C ALA A 240 5.09 -5.15 13.66
N MET A 241 4.57 -4.76 12.49
CA MET A 241 5.39 -4.30 11.36
C MET A 241 5.33 -2.81 11.05
N ILE A 242 4.23 -2.10 11.38
CA ILE A 242 4.08 -0.66 11.05
C ILE A 242 5.24 0.17 11.64
N HIS A 243 5.57 -0.03 12.92
CA HIS A 243 6.67 0.71 13.57
C HIS A 243 8.07 0.32 13.06
N LYS A 244 8.19 -0.74 12.25
CA LYS A 244 9.46 -1.18 11.65
C LYS A 244 9.75 -0.51 10.30
N LEU A 245 8.85 0.33 9.77
CA LEU A 245 9.04 1.13 8.55
C LEU A 245 9.99 2.32 8.71
N LYS A 246 11.17 2.08 9.27
CA LYS A 246 12.18 3.14 9.41
C LYS A 246 12.61 3.66 8.03
N GLY A 247 12.64 4.99 7.87
CA GLY A 247 13.11 5.64 6.65
C GLY A 247 12.09 5.70 5.51
N TYR A 248 10.84 5.26 5.73
CA TYR A 248 9.77 5.42 4.74
C TYR A 248 9.33 6.89 4.61
N SER A 249 9.17 7.58 5.75
CA SER A 249 8.78 8.99 5.83
C SER A 249 9.86 9.81 6.54
N THR A 250 10.01 11.07 6.13
CA THR A 250 10.90 12.04 6.81
C THR A 250 10.42 12.38 8.22
N GLN A 251 9.13 12.19 8.50
CA GLN A 251 8.55 12.37 9.82
C GLN A 251 8.86 11.21 10.78
N GLY A 252 9.48 10.13 10.29
CA GLY A 252 9.94 9.02 11.12
C GLY A 252 8.84 8.40 11.99
N SER A 253 9.08 8.32 13.30
CA SER A 253 8.16 7.71 14.27
C SER A 253 6.79 8.37 14.32
N ARG A 254 6.71 9.70 14.11
CA ARG A 254 5.43 10.43 14.09
C ARG A 254 4.50 9.89 13.00
N TYR A 255 5.05 9.64 11.82
CA TYR A 255 4.29 9.05 10.72
C TYR A 255 3.93 7.59 10.98
N ASN A 256 4.83 6.80 11.57
CA ASN A 256 4.51 5.42 11.95
C ASN A 256 3.39 5.35 12.99
N ASN A 257 3.34 6.28 13.95
CA ASN A 257 2.27 6.39 14.93
C ASN A 257 0.94 6.79 14.27
N TYR A 258 0.98 7.73 13.33
CA TYR A 258 -0.19 8.08 12.52
C TYR A 258 -0.74 6.87 11.75
N LEU A 259 0.12 6.11 11.08
CA LEU A 259 -0.28 4.90 10.37
C LEU A 259 -0.86 3.84 11.31
N PHE A 260 -0.27 3.69 12.50
CA PHE A 260 -0.75 2.73 13.47
C PHE A 260 -2.14 3.10 14.00
N ALA A 261 -2.36 4.37 14.35
CA ALA A 261 -3.68 4.86 14.74
C ALA A 261 -4.71 4.69 13.62
N MET A 262 -4.34 5.05 12.39
CA MET A 262 -5.20 4.84 11.22
C MET A 262 -5.54 3.36 11.01
N TYR A 263 -4.59 2.44 11.20
CA TYR A 263 -4.86 1.01 11.15
C TYR A 263 -5.86 0.60 12.24
N GLN A 264 -5.65 1.01 13.49
CA GLN A 264 -6.52 0.67 14.62
C GLN A 264 -7.96 1.16 14.40
N ASP A 265 -8.13 2.42 14.00
CA ASP A 265 -9.45 3.03 13.75
C ASP A 265 -10.23 2.33 12.63
N ASN A 266 -9.52 1.65 11.72
CA ASN A 266 -10.11 0.99 10.56
C ASN A 266 -9.95 -0.53 10.59
N GLN A 267 -9.50 -1.13 11.69
CA GLN A 267 -9.12 -2.54 11.76
C GLN A 267 -10.28 -3.46 11.38
N ARG A 268 -11.46 -3.25 11.98
CA ARG A 268 -12.68 -4.03 11.67
C ARG A 268 -13.08 -3.88 10.21
N LEU A 269 -12.96 -2.66 9.67
CA LEU A 269 -13.33 -2.38 8.29
C LEU A 269 -12.37 -3.07 7.31
N ILE A 270 -11.07 -3.03 7.57
CA ILE A 270 -10.04 -3.69 6.76
C ILE A 270 -10.20 -5.21 6.84
N ALA A 271 -10.37 -5.76 8.03
CA ALA A 271 -10.55 -7.20 8.24
C ALA A 271 -11.76 -7.77 7.48
N ALA A 272 -12.85 -7.01 7.38
CA ALA A 272 -14.05 -7.42 6.64
C ALA A 272 -13.86 -7.48 5.10
N HIS A 273 -12.69 -7.09 4.57
CA HIS A 273 -12.38 -7.12 3.14
C HIS A 273 -11.11 -7.95 2.84
N MET A 274 -10.61 -8.70 3.83
CA MET A 274 -9.48 -9.64 3.69
C MET A 274 -9.90 -10.96 3.06
#